data_AF-A0A7V0V8K3-F1
#
_entry.id   AF-A0A7V0V8K3-F1
#
_cell.length_a   1.000
_cell.length_b   1.000
_cell.length_c   1.000
_cell.angle_alpha   90.00
_cell.angle_beta   90.00
_cell.angle_gamma   90.00
#
_symmetry.space_group_name_H-M   'P 1'
#
loop_
_entity.id
_entity.type
_entity.pdbx_description
1 polymer ?
#
loop_
_entity_poly.entity_id
_entity_poly.type
_entity_poly.pdbx_seq_one_letter_code
_entity_poly.pdbx_strand_id
1 'polypeptide(L)' 'MDFATIVGIILAVFSLLFSVVLDGGHLVALINVPAAVIVFGGT' A
#
# COMPACT_ATOMS: atom_id res chain seq x y z
N MET A 1 4.05 -11.35 15.91
CA MET A 1 4.64 -11.27 14.56
C MET A 1 6.11 -11.58 14.70
N ASP A 2 6.63 -12.47 13.87
CA ASP A 2 8.07 -12.74 13.81
C ASP A 2 8.80 -11.64 13.00
N PHE A 3 10.12 -11.62 13.12
CA PHE A 3 10.96 -10.61 12.48
C PHE A 3 10.86 -10.64 10.95
N ALA A 4 10.74 -11.82 10.34
CA ALA A 4 10.63 -11.94 8.88
C ALA A 4 9.29 -11.38 8.39
N THR A 5 8.19 -11.63 9.10
CA THR A 5 6.88 -11.05 8.78
C THR A 5 6.90 -9.53 8.85
N ILE A 6 7.51 -8.95 9.89
CA ILE A 6 7.59 -7.49 10.04
C ILE A 6 8.39 -6.87 8.89
N VAL A 7 9.58 -7.41 8.59
CA VAL A 7 10.41 -6.93 7.48
C VAL A 7 9.70 -7.10 6.15
N GLY A 8 9.01 -8.23 5.93
CA GLY A 8 8.24 -8.49 4.72
C GLY A 8 7.13 -7.47 4.49
N ILE A 9 6.35 -7.15 5.53
CA ILE A 9 5.29 -6.13 5.43
C ILE A 9 5.88 -4.76 5.09
N ILE A 10 6.97 -4.37 5.76
CA ILE A 10 7.65 -3.09 5.50
C ILE A 10 8.13 -3.04 4.04
N LEU A 11 8.86 -4.05 3.58
CA LEU A 11 9.37 -4.09 2.21
C LEU A 11 8.24 -4.07 1.17
N ALA A 12 7.14 -4.78 1.42
CA ALA A 12 5.98 -4.80 0.52
C ALA A 12 5.35 -3.40 0.39
N VAL A 13 5.11 -2.72 1.51
CA VAL A 13 4.51 -1.37 1.49
C VAL A 13 5.47 -0.36 0.83
N PHE A 14 6.74 -0.35 1.22
CA PHE A 14 7.70 0.62 0.68
C PHE A 14 8.01 0.39 -0.80
N SER A 15 8.11 -0.87 -1.26
CA SER A 15 8.36 -1.14 -2.69
C SER A 15 7.20 -0.65 -3.58
N LEU A 16 5.96 -0.82 -3.14
CA LEU A 16 4.78 -0.29 -3.83
C LEU A 16 4.80 1.23 -3.88
N LEU A 17 5.02 1.90 -2.74
CA LEU A 17 5.05 3.37 -2.69
C LEU A 17 6.19 3.94 -3.55
N PHE A 18 7.37 3.30 -3.53
CA PHE A 18 8.52 3.74 -4.31
C PHE A 18 8.27 3.59 -5.81
N SER A 19 7.61 2.51 -6.26
CA SER A 19 7.21 2.34 -7.65
C SER A 19 6.32 3.50 -8.12
N VAL A 20 5.31 3.86 -7.34
CA VAL A 20 4.38 4.95 -7.69
C VAL A 20 5.11 6.29 -7.83
N VAL A 21 6.08 6.56 -6.95
CA VAL A 21 6.89 7.78 -7.03
C VAL A 21 7.80 7.78 -8.25
N LEU A 22 8.47 6.66 -8.56
CA LEU A 22 9.37 6.55 -9.71
C LEU A 22 8.62 6.69 -11.05
N ASP A 23 7.39 6.20 -11.12
CA ASP A 23 6.52 6.35 -12.29
C ASP A 23 5.92 7.78 -12.42
N GLY A 24 6.27 8.69 -11.50
CA GLY A 24 5.76 10.06 -11.46
C GLY A 24 4.31 10.19 -10.96
N GLY A 25 3.79 9.14 -10.33
CA GLY A 25 2.44 9.09 -9.78
C GLY A 25 2.27 9.90 -8.49
N HIS A 26 1.03 10.25 -8.16
CA HIS A 26 0.70 11.03 -6.97
C HIS A 26 0.27 10.12 -5.82
N LEU A 27 1.00 10.12 -4.69
CA LEU A 27 0.73 9.23 -3.55
C LEU A 27 -0.69 9.39 -2.97
N VAL A 28 -1.24 10.60 -3.01
CA VAL A 28 -2.61 10.89 -2.56
C VAL A 28 -3.66 10.11 -3.37
N ALA A 29 -3.36 9.73 -4.62
CA ALA A 29 -4.29 8.96 -5.43
C ALA A 29 -4.53 7.54 -4.89
N LEU A 30 -3.64 7.00 -4.05
CA LEU A 30 -3.84 5.71 -3.39
C LEU A 30 -4.87 5.77 -2.24
N ILE A 31 -5.13 6.97 -1.70
CA ILE A 31 -6.04 7.15 -0.56
C ILE A 31 -7.43 7.51 -1.11
N ASN A 32 -8.18 6.48 -1.48
CA ASN A 32 -9.55 6.61 -1.95
C ASN A 32 -10.51 5.93 -0.97
N VAL A 33 -11.29 6.74 -0.25
CA VAL A 33 -12.22 6.27 0.80
C VAL A 33 -13.28 5.32 0.25
N PRO A 34 -14.02 5.64 -0.83
CA PRO A 34 -14.91 4.68 -1.49
C PRO A 34 -14.24 3.35 -1.85
N ALA A 35 -13.05 3.39 -2.46
CA ALA A 35 -12.33 2.18 -2.85
C ALA A 35 -11.96 1.33 -1.63
N ALA A 36 -11.50 1.96 -0.55
CA ALA A 36 -11.19 1.27 0.71
C ALA A 36 -12.43 0.62 1.34
N VAL A 37 -13.58 1.30 1.33
CA VAL A 37 -14.85 0.75 1.84
C VAL A 37 -15.28 -0.47 1.02
N ILE A 38 -15.12 -0.43 -0.31
CA ILE A 38 -15.47 -1.56 -1.17
C ILE A 38 -14.54 -2.76 -0.93
N VAL A 39 -13.23 -2.53 -0.90
CA VAL A 39 -12.24 -3.61 -0.80
C VAL A 39 -12.19 -4.22 0.60
N PHE A 40 -12.19 -3.39 1.65
CA PHE A 40 -12.11 -3.89 3.04
C PHE A 40 -13.47 -4.20 3.67
N GLY A 41 -14.54 -3.53 3.24
CA GLY A 41 -15.89 -3.78 3.75
C GLY A 41 -16.65 -4.88 3.00
N GLY A 42 -16.20 -5.24 1.80
CA GLY A 42 -16.80 -6.30 0.97
C GLY A 42 -16.14 -7.67 1.11
N THR A 43 -15.02 -7.77 1.83
CA THR A 43 -14.29 -9.02 2.16
C THR A 43 -14.54 -9.42 3.60
#